data_AF-A0A2R4C672-F1
#
_entry.id   AF-A0A2R4C672-F1
#
_cell.length_a   1.000
_cell.length_b   1.000
_cell.length_c   1.000
_cell.angle_alpha   90.00
_cell.angle_beta   90.00
_cell.angle_gamma   90.00
#
_symmetry.space_group_name_H-M   'P 1'
#
loop_
_entity.id
_entity.type
_entity.pdbx_description
1 polymer ?
#
loop_
_entity_poly.entity_id
_entity_poly.type
_entity_poly.pdbx_seq_one_letter_code
_entity_poly.pdbx_strand_id
1 'polypeptide(L)'
;MAAAGALAAALAACSASAQTAAPAPGACAATASRAAGLKFVPVRDSLAELSITVAGDQERPKLANVALLQGPCAGDAVASRVGVVVFKDGVVFAATSNERFSHWPHVTAQQLGIRPVGDPHPALPQSRFLMASKVDETRAATGEHALDVGLWQANGSYVVAAYTRHGGDVGTPVELLRSARPIRSVTYFPSPDSNSGTLGLLADHGDGVASISLDWNHDALSRTLRAQK
;
A
#
# COMPACT_ATOMS: atom_id res chain seq x y z
N MET A 1 -32.39 -26.99 -69.09
CA MET A 1 -31.53 -25.82 -68.78
C MET A 1 -31.54 -25.64 -67.27
N ALA A 2 -30.45 -26.03 -66.60
CA ALA A 2 -30.30 -25.97 -65.15
C ALA A 2 -29.48 -24.73 -64.78
N ALA A 3 -30.01 -23.87 -63.90
CA ALA A 3 -29.29 -22.72 -63.36
C ALA A 3 -28.65 -23.11 -62.02
N ALA A 4 -27.32 -23.11 -61.97
CA ALA A 4 -26.53 -23.37 -60.78
C ALA A 4 -26.53 -22.13 -59.87
N GLY A 5 -26.95 -22.32 -58.62
CA GLY A 5 -26.83 -21.33 -57.55
C GLY A 5 -25.44 -21.37 -56.92
N ALA A 6 -24.79 -20.22 -56.83
CA ALA A 6 -23.54 -20.06 -56.10
C ALA A 6 -23.85 -19.66 -54.63
N LEU A 7 -23.54 -20.55 -53.68
CA LEU A 7 -23.49 -20.21 -52.26
C LEU A 7 -22.16 -19.52 -51.96
N ALA A 8 -22.22 -18.25 -51.57
CA ALA A 8 -21.09 -17.54 -50.97
C ALA A 8 -21.04 -17.88 -49.47
N ALA A 9 -20.01 -18.63 -49.05
CA ALA A 9 -19.73 -18.87 -47.65
C ALA A 9 -19.05 -17.62 -47.05
N ALA A 10 -19.78 -16.90 -46.20
CA ALA A 10 -19.22 -15.82 -45.39
C ALA A 10 -18.36 -16.42 -44.27
N LEU A 11 -17.04 -16.31 -44.40
CA LEU A 11 -16.09 -16.61 -43.32
C LEU A 11 -16.20 -15.52 -42.25
N ALA A 12 -16.89 -15.84 -41.15
CA ALA A 12 -16.85 -15.06 -39.93
C ALA A 12 -15.44 -15.14 -39.34
N ALA A 13 -14.68 -14.04 -39.45
CA ALA A 13 -13.42 -13.86 -38.73
C ALA A 13 -13.72 -13.71 -37.23
N CYS A 14 -13.42 -14.75 -36.44
CA CYS A 14 -13.36 -14.63 -34.99
C CYS A 14 -12.20 -13.68 -34.63
N SER A 15 -12.54 -12.48 -34.17
CA SER A 15 -11.59 -11.59 -33.50
C SER A 15 -11.15 -12.25 -32.20
N ALA A 16 -10.01 -12.95 -32.24
CA ALA A 16 -9.33 -13.43 -31.05
C ALA A 16 -8.94 -12.19 -30.23
N SER A 17 -9.62 -11.98 -29.11
CA SER A 17 -9.22 -11.02 -28.10
C SER A 17 -7.81 -11.38 -27.66
N ALA A 18 -6.86 -10.48 -27.94
CA ALA A 18 -5.47 -10.62 -27.52
C ALA A 18 -5.42 -10.63 -25.99
N GLN A 19 -5.48 -11.83 -25.41
CA GLN A 19 -5.10 -12.07 -24.02
C GLN A 19 -3.64 -11.65 -23.91
N THR A 20 -3.42 -10.51 -23.26
CA THR A 20 -2.08 -10.00 -23.01
C THR A 20 -1.40 -11.04 -22.12
N ALA A 21 -0.49 -11.82 -22.70
CA ALA A 21 0.25 -12.85 -21.99
C ALA A 21 0.90 -12.25 -20.75
N ALA A 22 0.78 -12.94 -19.62
CA ALA A 22 1.49 -12.54 -18.40
C ALA A 22 2.99 -12.40 -18.74
N PRO A 23 3.64 -11.31 -18.33
CA PRO A 23 5.03 -11.07 -18.67
C PRO A 23 5.92 -12.19 -18.10
N ALA A 24 6.96 -12.55 -18.86
CA ALA A 24 7.91 -13.58 -18.46
C ALA A 24 8.60 -13.22 -17.13
N PRO A 25 8.98 -14.22 -16.30
CA PRO A 25 9.78 -13.98 -15.09
C PRO A 25 11.03 -13.16 -15.44
N GLY A 26 11.21 -12.01 -14.78
CA GLY A 26 12.32 -11.07 -15.05
C GLY A 26 11.99 -9.89 -15.98
N ALA A 27 10.82 -9.86 -16.64
CA ALA A 27 10.36 -8.73 -17.45
C ALA A 27 10.23 -7.42 -16.65
N CYS A 28 10.04 -7.55 -15.34
CA CYS A 28 9.98 -6.45 -14.40
C CYS A 28 11.33 -6.04 -13.84
N ALA A 29 12.47 -6.46 -14.42
CA ALA A 29 13.79 -5.96 -14.02
C ALA A 29 14.13 -4.60 -14.67
N ALA A 30 13.61 -4.32 -15.87
CA ALA A 30 13.89 -3.08 -16.59
C ALA A 30 12.92 -1.95 -16.18
N THR A 31 13.46 -0.75 -15.91
CA THR A 31 12.71 0.44 -15.51
C THR A 31 11.59 0.82 -16.49
N ALA A 32 11.85 0.71 -17.80
CA ALA A 32 10.84 1.03 -18.82
C ALA A 32 9.63 0.08 -18.77
N SER A 33 9.86 -1.21 -18.51
CA SER A 33 8.80 -2.23 -18.44
C SER A 33 7.88 -2.05 -17.22
N ARG A 34 8.39 -1.47 -16.12
CA ARG A 34 7.60 -1.22 -14.92
C ARG A 34 6.65 -0.04 -15.04
N ALA A 35 7.05 1.02 -15.74
CA ALA A 35 6.18 2.16 -16.01
C ALA A 35 5.14 1.85 -17.09
N ALA A 36 5.47 0.97 -18.04
CA ALA A 36 4.61 0.66 -19.17
C ALA A 36 3.26 0.06 -18.72
N GLY A 37 2.18 0.83 -18.92
CA GLY A 37 0.82 0.38 -18.59
C GLY A 37 0.50 0.33 -17.09
N LEU A 38 1.42 0.77 -16.21
CA LEU A 38 1.15 0.88 -14.79
C LEU A 38 0.12 1.99 -14.57
N LYS A 39 -0.96 1.70 -13.84
CA LYS A 39 -2.01 2.68 -13.50
C LYS A 39 -2.76 2.27 -12.25
N PHE A 40 -3.29 3.26 -11.53
CA PHE A 40 -4.30 3.01 -10.51
C PHE A 40 -5.68 3.04 -11.16
N VAL A 41 -6.46 1.98 -10.97
CA VAL A 41 -7.86 1.91 -11.42
C VAL A 41 -8.75 1.93 -10.19
N PRO A 42 -9.52 3.01 -9.95
CA PRO A 42 -10.43 3.09 -8.82
C PRO A 42 -11.42 1.92 -8.83
N VAL A 43 -11.66 1.35 -7.65
CA VAL A 43 -12.69 0.33 -7.44
C VAL A 43 -13.59 0.73 -6.29
N ARG A 44 -14.85 0.28 -6.35
CA ARG A 44 -15.82 0.51 -5.29
C ARG A 44 -15.82 -0.70 -4.37
N ASP A 45 -14.86 -0.74 -3.47
CA ASP A 45 -14.77 -1.74 -2.42
C ASP A 45 -15.04 -1.10 -1.06
N SER A 46 -15.54 -1.91 -0.14
CA SER A 46 -15.63 -1.64 1.29
C SER A 46 -14.49 -2.34 2.04
N LEU A 47 -14.23 -1.93 3.28
CA LEU A 47 -13.25 -2.61 4.14
C LEU A 47 -13.59 -4.09 4.36
N ALA A 48 -14.88 -4.41 4.48
CA ALA A 48 -15.34 -5.77 4.67
C ALA A 48 -15.01 -6.66 3.45
N GLU A 49 -15.24 -6.17 2.24
CA GLU A 49 -14.88 -6.89 0.99
C GLU A 49 -13.37 -7.09 0.87
N LEU A 50 -12.59 -6.13 1.36
CA LEU A 50 -11.13 -6.21 1.47
C LEU A 50 -10.65 -7.11 2.63
N SER A 51 -11.58 -7.68 3.40
CA SER A 51 -11.27 -8.49 4.59
C SER A 51 -10.46 -7.70 5.63
N ILE A 52 -10.74 -6.41 5.77
CA ILE A 52 -10.13 -5.48 6.73
C ILE A 52 -11.17 -5.12 7.79
N THR A 53 -10.78 -5.23 9.06
CA THR A 53 -11.56 -4.81 10.22
C THR A 53 -10.81 -3.71 10.95
N VAL A 54 -11.48 -2.62 11.28
CA VAL A 54 -10.91 -1.52 12.07
C VAL A 54 -11.10 -1.83 13.55
N ALA A 55 -10.05 -1.67 14.35
CA ALA A 55 -10.03 -1.99 15.77
C ALA A 55 -10.43 -0.79 16.65
N GLY A 56 -10.88 -1.08 17.88
CA GLY A 56 -11.26 -0.08 18.90
C GLY A 56 -12.50 0.73 18.55
N ASP A 57 -12.98 1.66 19.40
CA ASP A 57 -14.22 2.45 19.17
C ASP A 57 -13.98 3.95 18.91
N GLN A 58 -12.73 4.41 18.97
CA GLN A 58 -12.36 5.83 18.93
C GLN A 58 -11.47 6.14 17.70
N GLU A 59 -11.62 7.32 17.09
CA GLU A 59 -10.75 7.89 16.03
C GLU A 59 -10.25 6.90 14.96
N ARG A 60 -11.20 6.12 14.44
CA ARG A 60 -10.96 5.04 13.49
C ARG A 60 -10.49 5.55 12.13
N PRO A 61 -9.47 4.93 11.50
CA PRO A 61 -9.22 5.08 10.07
C PRO A 61 -10.49 4.84 9.27
N LYS A 62 -10.84 5.76 8.37
CA LYS A 62 -12.03 5.70 7.52
C LYS A 62 -11.61 5.47 6.09
N LEU A 63 -12.28 4.54 5.41
CA LEU A 63 -11.98 4.30 4.00
C LEU A 63 -12.25 5.54 3.16
N ALA A 64 -11.22 6.06 2.52
CA ALA A 64 -11.29 7.21 1.64
C ALA A 64 -11.29 6.79 0.17
N ASN A 65 -10.41 5.86 -0.21
CA ASN A 65 -10.28 5.40 -1.58
C ASN A 65 -9.70 3.97 -1.66
N VAL A 66 -10.08 3.24 -2.71
CA VAL A 66 -9.47 1.97 -3.11
C VAL A 66 -9.20 2.02 -4.60
N ALA A 67 -7.99 1.64 -5.00
CA ALA A 67 -7.64 1.49 -6.40
C ALA A 67 -6.81 0.22 -6.62
N LEU A 68 -7.10 -0.52 -7.67
CA LEU A 68 -6.26 -1.62 -8.12
C LEU A 68 -5.05 -1.05 -8.85
N LEU A 69 -3.86 -1.49 -8.47
CA LEU A 69 -2.66 -1.26 -9.26
C LEU A 69 -2.67 -2.27 -10.40
N GLN A 70 -2.80 -1.78 -11.63
CA GLN A 70 -2.78 -2.58 -12.85
C GLN A 70 -1.50 -2.32 -13.62
N GLY A 71 -1.04 -3.32 -14.35
CA GLY A 71 0.14 -3.26 -15.20
C GLY A 71 0.93 -4.57 -15.15
N PRO A 72 1.81 -4.82 -16.11
CA PRO A 72 2.59 -6.06 -16.19
C PRO A 72 3.42 -6.33 -14.92
N CYS A 73 3.83 -5.27 -14.23
CA CYS A 73 4.67 -5.36 -13.03
C CYS A 73 3.95 -5.01 -11.73
N ALA A 74 2.63 -4.77 -11.74
CA ALA A 74 1.90 -4.36 -10.55
C ALA A 74 2.09 -5.33 -9.36
N GLY A 75 2.18 -6.63 -9.64
CA GLY A 75 2.43 -7.67 -8.64
C GLY A 75 3.80 -7.60 -7.95
N ASP A 76 4.76 -6.83 -8.46
CA ASP A 76 6.08 -6.63 -7.83
C ASP A 76 6.15 -5.36 -6.96
N ALA A 77 5.08 -4.58 -6.89
CA ALA A 77 4.98 -3.48 -5.95
C ALA A 77 5.03 -4.00 -4.50
N VAL A 78 5.87 -3.39 -3.68
CA VAL A 78 6.02 -3.70 -2.25
C VAL A 78 5.48 -2.61 -1.36
N ALA A 79 5.44 -1.37 -1.83
CA ALA A 79 4.83 -0.28 -1.09
C ALA A 79 4.18 0.77 -1.99
N SER A 80 3.22 1.51 -1.43
CA SER A 80 2.58 2.67 -2.08
C SER A 80 2.42 3.81 -1.08
N ARG A 81 2.65 5.05 -1.52
CA ARG A 81 2.42 6.28 -0.75
C ARG A 81 2.02 7.39 -1.72
N VAL A 82 0.77 7.85 -1.66
CA VAL A 82 0.25 9.02 -2.41
C VAL A 82 0.72 9.08 -3.86
N GLY A 83 0.23 8.16 -4.70
CA GLY A 83 0.59 8.12 -6.12
C GLY A 83 2.00 7.59 -6.41
N VAL A 84 2.83 7.34 -5.39
CA VAL A 84 4.16 6.74 -5.53
C VAL A 84 4.09 5.24 -5.24
N VAL A 85 4.77 4.44 -6.05
CA VAL A 85 4.91 2.98 -5.90
C VAL A 85 6.38 2.62 -5.81
N VAL A 86 6.72 1.75 -4.85
CA VAL A 86 8.05 1.20 -4.65
C VAL A 86 8.03 -0.29 -5.01
N PHE A 87 9.03 -0.74 -5.75
CA PHE A 87 9.21 -2.13 -6.17
C PHE A 87 10.22 -2.88 -5.29
N LYS A 88 10.23 -4.22 -5.38
CA LYS A 88 11.09 -5.11 -4.56
C LYS A 88 12.58 -4.76 -4.57
N ASP A 89 13.07 -4.19 -5.67
CA ASP A 89 14.48 -3.78 -5.82
C ASP A 89 14.75 -2.32 -5.38
N GLY A 90 13.77 -1.67 -4.75
CA GLY A 90 13.86 -0.32 -4.22
C GLY A 90 13.59 0.79 -5.24
N VAL A 91 13.37 0.46 -6.52
CA VAL A 91 13.08 1.46 -7.56
C VAL A 91 11.70 2.09 -7.31
N VAL A 92 11.64 3.41 -7.49
CA VAL A 92 10.47 4.23 -7.19
C VAL A 92 9.87 4.81 -8.46
N PHE A 93 8.55 4.73 -8.60
CA PHE A 93 7.80 5.40 -9.65
C PHE A 93 6.70 6.25 -9.06
N ALA A 94 6.44 7.42 -9.64
CA ALA A 94 5.31 8.27 -9.25
C ALA A 94 4.33 8.44 -10.40
N ALA A 95 3.05 8.38 -10.07
CA ALA A 95 1.95 8.76 -10.94
C ALA A 95 2.01 10.27 -11.19
N THR A 96 2.09 10.65 -12.46
CA THR A 96 1.98 12.02 -12.94
C THR A 96 0.52 12.41 -13.11
N SER A 97 0.24 13.71 -13.31
CA SER A 97 -1.12 14.25 -13.42
C SER A 97 -1.96 13.68 -14.58
N ASN A 98 -1.32 13.06 -15.57
CA ASN A 98 -1.96 12.33 -16.67
C ASN A 98 -2.06 10.82 -16.42
N GLU A 99 -1.98 10.39 -15.16
CA GLU A 99 -2.06 9.00 -14.70
C GLU A 99 -0.97 8.06 -15.24
N ARG A 100 0.09 8.62 -15.83
CA ARG A 100 1.26 7.84 -16.25
C ARG A 100 2.23 7.70 -15.08
N PHE A 101 2.96 6.60 -15.01
CA PHE A 101 4.03 6.46 -14.04
C PHE A 101 5.37 6.87 -14.65
N SER A 102 6.14 7.63 -13.87
CA SER A 102 7.48 8.07 -14.22
C SER A 102 8.48 7.58 -13.17
N HIS A 103 9.66 7.14 -13.61
CA HIS A 103 10.72 6.70 -12.72
C HIS A 103 11.31 7.90 -11.96
N TRP A 104 11.46 7.76 -10.65
CA TRP A 104 12.00 8.79 -9.75
C TRP A 104 13.33 8.30 -9.13
N PRO A 105 14.46 8.40 -9.86
CA PRO A 105 15.74 7.81 -9.44
C PRO A 105 16.34 8.44 -8.18
N HIS A 106 15.91 9.65 -7.81
CA HIS A 106 16.45 10.40 -6.67
C HIS A 106 15.65 10.18 -5.38
N VAL A 107 14.59 9.37 -5.44
CA VAL A 107 13.73 9.05 -4.31
C VAL A 107 13.89 7.58 -3.95
N THR A 108 14.09 7.32 -2.67
CA THR A 108 14.21 5.98 -2.07
C THR A 108 13.03 5.72 -1.14
N ALA A 109 12.77 4.45 -0.84
CA ALA A 109 11.76 4.06 0.16
C ALA A 109 11.99 4.77 1.51
N GLN A 110 13.26 4.88 1.94
CA GLN A 110 13.63 5.52 3.19
C GLN A 110 13.28 7.02 3.21
N GLN A 111 13.52 7.74 2.11
CA GLN A 111 13.11 9.15 1.97
C GLN A 111 11.58 9.32 1.97
N LEU A 112 10.84 8.28 1.58
CA LEU A 112 9.38 8.24 1.71
C LEU A 112 8.91 7.89 3.13
N GLY A 113 9.80 7.81 4.12
CA GLY A 113 9.46 7.50 5.51
C GLY A 113 9.10 6.03 5.73
N ILE A 114 9.35 5.17 4.73
CA ILE A 114 9.13 3.72 4.77
C ILE A 114 10.37 3.09 5.38
N ARG A 115 10.22 2.45 6.53
CA ARG A 115 11.32 1.88 7.30
C ARG A 115 11.20 0.35 7.36
N PRO A 116 12.23 -0.39 6.90
CA PRO A 116 12.19 -1.84 6.87
C PRO A 116 12.38 -2.46 8.27
N VAL A 117 12.31 -3.80 8.33
CA VAL A 117 12.61 -4.60 9.53
C VAL A 117 13.98 -4.21 10.12
N GLY A 118 14.02 -3.90 11.43
CA GLY A 118 15.26 -3.61 12.17
C GLY A 118 15.23 -2.33 13.01
N ASP A 119 14.31 -1.41 12.71
CA ASP A 119 14.08 -0.22 13.55
C ASP A 119 13.47 -0.60 14.91
N PRO A 120 13.70 0.18 15.99
CA PRO A 120 13.03 -0.06 17.27
C PRO A 120 11.51 -0.09 17.10
N HIS A 121 10.90 -1.20 17.52
CA HIS A 121 9.47 -1.43 17.46
C HIS A 121 9.00 -2.25 18.67
N PRO A 122 7.74 -2.13 19.11
CA PRO A 122 7.21 -3.00 20.15
C PRO A 122 7.12 -4.44 19.64
N ALA A 123 7.31 -5.40 20.55
CA ALA A 123 7.04 -6.79 20.28
C ALA A 123 5.52 -7.04 20.43
N LEU A 124 4.92 -7.64 19.41
CA LEU A 124 3.57 -8.20 19.52
C LEU A 124 3.69 -9.73 19.69
N PRO A 125 3.00 -10.36 20.65
CA PRO A 125 3.10 -11.81 20.87
C PRO A 125 2.80 -12.61 19.59
N GLN A 126 3.61 -13.65 19.34
CA GLN A 126 3.44 -14.57 18.19
C GLN A 126 3.32 -13.85 16.83
N SER A 127 4.03 -12.73 16.69
CA SER A 127 4.00 -11.93 15.47
C SER A 127 5.39 -11.68 14.92
N ARG A 128 5.44 -11.36 13.63
CA ARG A 128 6.62 -10.90 12.92
C ARG A 128 6.39 -9.48 12.45
N PHE A 129 7.19 -8.53 12.91
CA PHE A 129 7.21 -7.17 12.38
C PHE A 129 7.71 -7.17 10.93
N LEU A 130 7.05 -6.40 10.06
CA LEU A 130 7.35 -6.32 8.64
C LEU A 130 7.94 -4.95 8.25
N MET A 131 7.35 -3.87 8.73
CA MET A 131 7.80 -2.51 8.45
C MET A 131 7.08 -1.49 9.33
N ALA A 132 7.57 -0.25 9.33
CA ALA A 132 6.84 0.90 9.83
C ALA A 132 6.91 2.10 8.89
N SER A 133 5.95 3.00 9.04
CA SER A 133 5.97 4.33 8.48
C SER A 133 5.97 5.35 9.60
N LYS A 134 6.77 6.40 9.44
CA LYS A 134 6.73 7.56 10.34
C LYS A 134 5.40 8.31 10.14
N VAL A 135 4.82 8.75 11.24
CA VAL A 135 3.59 9.57 11.27
C VAL A 135 3.97 10.98 11.68
N ASP A 136 4.59 11.12 12.85
CA ASP A 136 4.97 12.39 13.48
C ASP A 136 6.33 12.26 14.17
N GLU A 137 7.12 13.33 14.21
CA GLU A 137 8.40 13.41 14.94
C GLU A 137 8.56 14.81 15.52
N THR A 138 8.73 14.90 16.84
CA THR A 138 9.08 16.14 17.52
C THR A 138 10.38 15.93 18.29
N ARG A 139 11.34 16.85 18.10
CA ARG A 139 12.59 16.84 18.88
C ARG A 139 12.50 17.85 20.02
N ALA A 140 12.74 17.39 21.25
CA ALA A 140 12.81 18.21 22.44
C ALA A 140 14.16 18.01 23.16
N ALA A 141 14.48 18.87 24.13
CA ALA A 141 15.70 18.73 24.94
C ALA A 141 15.76 17.40 25.70
N THR A 142 14.61 16.78 25.97
CA THR A 142 14.48 15.48 26.66
C THR A 142 14.63 14.27 25.74
N GLY A 143 14.71 14.47 24.41
CA GLY A 143 14.81 13.41 23.42
C GLY A 143 13.91 13.61 22.20
N GLU A 144 14.03 12.69 21.24
CA GLU A 144 13.11 12.56 20.11
C GLU A 144 11.85 11.83 20.56
N HIS A 145 10.69 12.42 20.27
CA HIS A 145 9.39 11.78 20.35
C HIS A 145 8.89 11.51 18.94
N ALA A 146 8.56 10.26 18.64
CA ALA A 146 7.96 9.90 17.36
C ALA A 146 6.65 9.13 17.55
N LEU A 147 5.69 9.34 16.66
CA LEU A 147 4.57 8.43 16.43
C LEU A 147 4.82 7.70 15.12
N ASP A 148 4.70 6.40 15.18
CA ASP A 148 4.89 5.51 14.05
C ASP A 148 3.68 4.60 13.88
N VAL A 149 3.48 4.14 12.65
CA VAL A 149 2.53 3.07 12.35
C VAL A 149 3.29 1.87 11.79
N GLY A 150 3.13 0.72 12.42
CA GLY A 150 3.78 -0.52 12.05
C GLY A 150 2.82 -1.52 11.43
N LEU A 151 3.39 -2.50 10.74
CA LEU A 151 2.71 -3.67 10.20
C LEU A 151 3.36 -4.94 10.75
N TRP A 152 2.54 -5.83 11.30
CA TRP A 152 2.93 -7.13 11.80
C TRP A 152 2.12 -8.23 11.10
N GLN A 153 2.76 -9.39 10.91
CA GLN A 153 2.08 -10.62 10.56
C GLN A 153 1.90 -11.46 11.82
N ALA A 154 0.66 -11.80 12.18
CA ALA A 154 0.32 -12.53 13.41
C ALA A 154 -0.78 -13.57 13.15
N ASN A 155 -0.51 -14.85 13.44
CA ASN A 155 -1.48 -15.95 13.40
C ASN A 155 -2.37 -15.99 12.14
N GLY A 156 -1.75 -15.88 10.96
CA GLY A 156 -2.48 -15.90 9.67
C GLY A 156 -3.24 -14.60 9.34
N SER A 157 -3.06 -13.55 10.14
CA SER A 157 -3.60 -12.20 9.92
C SER A 157 -2.49 -11.16 9.85
N TYR A 158 -2.84 -9.97 9.39
CA TYR A 158 -1.97 -8.81 9.30
C TYR A 158 -2.53 -7.72 10.21
N VAL A 159 -1.70 -7.22 11.11
CA VAL A 159 -2.07 -6.24 12.13
C VAL A 159 -1.35 -4.95 11.83
N VAL A 160 -2.10 -3.85 11.73
CA VAL A 160 -1.55 -2.51 11.65
C VAL A 160 -1.82 -1.82 12.98
N ALA A 161 -0.76 -1.33 13.60
CA ALA A 161 -0.83 -0.69 14.92
C ALA A 161 0.05 0.55 14.98
N ALA A 162 -0.40 1.55 15.71
CA ALA A 162 0.37 2.75 16.01
C ALA A 162 1.14 2.58 17.33
N TYR A 163 2.33 3.15 17.43
CA TYR A 163 3.13 3.13 18.64
C TYR A 163 4.02 4.37 18.72
N THR A 164 4.38 4.77 19.94
CA THR A 164 5.30 5.87 20.18
C THR A 164 6.73 5.38 20.35
N ARG A 165 7.68 6.25 20.05
CA ARG A 165 9.08 6.13 20.46
C ARG A 165 9.50 7.37 21.24
N HIS A 166 10.25 7.17 22.32
CA HIS A 166 10.84 8.26 23.10
C HIS A 166 12.21 7.85 23.63
N GLY A 167 13.26 8.58 23.26
CA GLY A 167 14.60 8.35 23.83
C GLY A 167 15.16 6.93 23.62
N GLY A 168 14.64 6.18 22.63
CA GLY A 168 14.98 4.77 22.37
C GLY A 168 13.94 3.77 22.88
N ASP A 169 13.07 4.18 23.81
CA ASP A 169 11.98 3.35 24.32
C ASP A 169 10.82 3.30 23.32
N VAL A 170 10.13 2.17 23.28
CA VAL A 170 8.94 1.93 22.44
C VAL A 170 7.71 1.76 23.34
N GLY A 171 6.67 2.54 23.06
CA GLY A 171 5.40 2.46 23.79
C GLY A 171 4.57 1.23 23.42
N THR A 172 3.55 0.95 24.23
CA THR A 172 2.57 -0.10 23.93
C THR A 172 1.84 0.20 22.61
N PRO A 173 1.80 -0.74 21.65
CA PRO A 173 1.12 -0.52 20.39
C PRO A 173 -0.40 -0.50 20.56
N VAL A 174 -1.06 0.39 19.83
CA VAL A 174 -2.52 0.47 19.72
C VAL A 174 -2.92 -0.04 18.35
N GLU A 175 -3.64 -1.16 18.31
CA GLU A 175 -4.14 -1.74 17.06
C GLU A 175 -5.11 -0.76 16.38
N LEU A 176 -4.86 -0.49 15.10
CA LEU A 176 -5.70 0.36 14.27
C LEU A 176 -6.61 -0.48 13.38
N LEU A 177 -6.06 -1.53 12.78
CA LEU A 177 -6.82 -2.44 11.93
C LEU A 177 -6.16 -3.81 11.84
N ARG A 178 -6.95 -4.76 11.37
CA ARG A 178 -6.56 -6.13 11.08
C ARG A 178 -7.05 -6.54 9.71
N SER A 179 -6.26 -7.33 8.99
CA SER A 179 -6.67 -7.93 7.73
C SER A 179 -6.42 -9.43 7.73
N ALA A 180 -7.37 -10.18 7.17
CA ALA A 180 -7.16 -11.59 6.84
C ALA A 180 -6.38 -11.79 5.54
N ARG A 181 -6.26 -10.73 4.71
CA ARG A 181 -5.49 -10.74 3.48
C ARG A 181 -4.09 -10.18 3.71
N PRO A 182 -3.09 -10.62 2.91
CA PRO A 182 -1.76 -10.05 2.98
C PRO A 182 -1.73 -8.54 2.75
N ILE A 183 -1.23 -7.81 3.74
CA ILE A 183 -0.81 -6.41 3.60
C ILE A 183 0.70 -6.43 3.32
N ARG A 184 1.11 -5.81 2.23
CA ARG A 184 2.52 -5.67 1.82
C ARG A 184 3.18 -4.49 2.50
N SER A 185 2.46 -3.37 2.64
CA SER A 185 2.97 -2.17 3.29
C SER A 185 1.92 -1.36 4.00
N VAL A 186 2.37 -0.56 4.97
CA VAL A 186 1.64 0.54 5.58
C VAL A 186 2.43 1.84 5.45
N THR A 187 1.81 2.92 5.00
CA THR A 187 2.43 4.24 4.84
C THR A 187 1.54 5.33 5.41
N TYR A 188 2.09 6.50 5.72
CA TYR A 188 1.32 7.65 6.18
C TYR A 188 1.73 8.95 5.47
N PHE A 189 0.77 9.81 5.15
CA PHE A 189 1.00 11.11 4.53
C PHE A 189 -0.10 12.13 4.89
N PRO A 190 0.20 13.42 5.09
CA PRO A 190 1.54 14.00 5.13
C PRO A 190 2.29 13.57 6.39
N SER A 191 3.61 13.49 6.29
CA SER A 191 4.49 13.19 7.43
C SER A 191 5.85 13.85 7.22
N PRO A 192 6.54 14.31 8.28
CA PRO A 192 6.02 14.49 9.65
C PRO A 192 5.07 15.72 9.75
N ASP A 193 4.48 15.98 10.92
CA ASP A 193 3.83 17.26 11.28
C ASP A 193 2.38 17.52 10.82
N SER A 194 1.51 16.52 10.83
CA SER A 194 0.06 16.76 10.74
C SER A 194 -0.71 15.89 11.72
N ASN A 195 -1.76 16.46 12.32
CA ASN A 195 -2.69 15.77 13.22
C ASN A 195 -3.68 14.86 12.49
N SER A 196 -3.79 15.03 11.17
CA SER A 196 -4.61 14.23 10.29
C SER A 196 -3.92 13.97 8.96
N GLY A 197 -4.26 12.86 8.34
CA GLY A 197 -3.65 12.43 7.10
C GLY A 197 -4.26 11.14 6.61
N THR A 198 -3.56 10.50 5.69
CA THR A 198 -3.98 9.27 5.03
C THR A 198 -3.02 8.16 5.40
N LEU A 199 -3.58 7.11 5.99
CA LEU A 199 -2.92 5.81 6.10
C LEU A 199 -3.08 5.07 4.77
N GLY A 200 -1.97 4.88 4.07
CA GLY A 200 -1.91 4.09 2.84
C GLY A 200 -1.59 2.62 3.15
N LEU A 201 -2.35 1.70 2.56
CA LEU A 201 -2.05 0.28 2.57
C LEU A 201 -1.83 -0.20 1.13
N LEU A 202 -0.90 -1.12 0.95
CA LEU A 202 -0.79 -1.92 -0.26
C LEU A 202 -1.10 -3.36 0.13
N ALA A 203 -2.15 -3.96 -0.43
CA ALA A 203 -2.63 -5.28 -0.04
C ALA A 203 -2.94 -6.17 -1.24
N ASP A 204 -2.85 -7.48 -1.05
CA ASP A 204 -3.26 -8.46 -2.06
C ASP A 204 -4.79 -8.43 -2.25
N HIS A 205 -5.23 -8.40 -3.50
CA HIS A 205 -6.64 -8.37 -3.86
C HIS A 205 -6.92 -9.24 -5.10
N GLY A 206 -7.45 -10.45 -4.87
CA GLY A 206 -7.60 -11.45 -5.94
C GLY A 206 -6.23 -11.80 -6.53
N ASP A 207 -6.10 -11.73 -7.85
CA ASP A 207 -4.84 -11.93 -8.57
C ASP A 207 -3.99 -10.65 -8.68
N GLY A 208 -4.44 -9.54 -8.07
CA GLY A 208 -3.82 -8.23 -8.16
C GLY A 208 -3.43 -7.63 -6.82
N VAL A 209 -3.11 -6.34 -6.85
CA VAL A 209 -2.72 -5.56 -5.67
C VAL A 209 -3.58 -4.32 -5.58
N ALA A 210 -4.16 -4.06 -4.42
CA ALA A 210 -4.95 -2.88 -4.13
C ALA A 210 -4.12 -1.86 -3.32
N SER A 211 -4.17 -0.61 -3.76
CA SER A 211 -3.78 0.56 -2.96
C SER A 211 -5.03 1.08 -2.25
N ILE A 212 -4.99 1.07 -0.93
CA ILE A 212 -6.11 1.45 -0.06
C ILE A 212 -5.70 2.67 0.74
N SER A 213 -6.51 3.71 0.71
CA SER A 213 -6.28 4.96 1.44
C SER A 213 -7.34 5.10 2.52
N LEU A 214 -6.89 5.27 3.77
CA LEU A 214 -7.76 5.50 4.92
C LEU A 214 -7.46 6.88 5.50
N ASP A 215 -8.47 7.75 5.60
CA ASP A 215 -8.33 9.00 6.34
C ASP A 215 -8.25 8.70 7.83
N TRP A 216 -7.26 9.29 8.49
CA TRP A 216 -7.00 9.08 9.90
C TRP A 216 -6.67 10.41 10.58
N ASN A 217 -7.46 10.74 11.60
CA ASN A 217 -7.11 11.76 12.58
C ASN A 217 -6.54 11.04 13.79
N HIS A 218 -5.32 11.38 14.19
CA HIS A 218 -4.62 10.72 15.29
C HIS A 218 -4.36 11.68 16.46
N ASP A 219 -5.10 12.78 16.56
CA ASP A 219 -4.92 13.79 17.61
C ASP A 219 -5.09 13.22 19.01
N ALA A 220 -6.17 12.47 19.28
CA ALA A 220 -6.39 11.93 20.61
C ALA A 220 -5.39 10.83 20.92
N LEU A 221 -5.01 10.01 19.93
CA LEU A 221 -4.00 8.98 20.12
C LEU A 221 -2.63 9.58 20.42
N SER A 222 -2.20 10.58 19.64
CA SER A 222 -0.96 11.32 19.88
C SER A 222 -0.92 11.90 21.30
N ARG A 223 -2.00 12.53 21.76
CA ARG A 223 -2.07 13.08 23.13
C ARG A 223 -2.05 12.00 24.20
N THR A 224 -2.81 10.94 24.02
CA THR A 224 -2.93 9.84 25.00
C THR A 224 -1.59 9.12 25.16
N LEU A 225 -0.93 8.77 24.05
CA LEU A 225 0.37 8.10 24.08
C LEU A 225 1.49 9.00 24.63
N ARG A 226 1.45 10.32 24.36
CA ARG A 226 2.39 11.29 24.96
C ARG A 226 2.19 11.48 26.47
N ALA A 227 1.02 11.15 27.00
CA ALA A 227 0.69 11.28 28.41
C ALA A 227 1.06 10.03 29.25
N GLN A 228 1.29 8.88 28.62
CA GLN A 228 1.66 7.60 29.27
C GLN A 228 3.15 7.51 29.67
N LYS A 229 3.76 8.65 30.07
CA LYS A 229 5.15 8.73 30.52
C LYS A 229 5.42 7.93 31.79
#